data_AF-A0A396IR53-F1
#
_entry.id   AF-A0A396IR53-F1
#
_cell.length_a   1.000
_cell.length_b   1.000
_cell.length_c   1.000
_cell.angle_alpha   90.00
_cell.angle_beta   90.00
_cell.angle_gamma   90.00
#
_symmetry.space_group_name_H-M   'P 1'
#
loop_
_entity.id
_entity.type
_entity.pdbx_description
1 polymer ?
#
loop_
_entity_poly.entity_id
_entity_poly.type
_entity_poly.pdbx_seq_one_letter_code
_entity_poly.pdbx_strand_id
1 'polypeptide(L)'
;MGKRNNKRRKEEISEDYCFFCKDGGELRVCDFRNCLKTYHANCVGQDDSFLKNDDYWCCGSHYCYICRRKPKFMCLCCPKAVCGNCYQGAVFANVKRNKGFCGHCSKLAFLIEENAEVDSDGEKIDMKDPDTFESYF
;
A
#
# COMPACT_ATOMS: atom_id res chain seq x y z
N MET A 1 -14.13 20.74 18.88
CA MET A 1 -12.70 21.08 19.02
C MET A 1 -11.83 19.88 19.45
N GLY A 2 -11.97 18.69 18.82
CA GLY A 2 -11.25 17.47 19.26
C GLY A 2 -10.35 16.78 18.22
N LYS A 3 -10.21 17.35 17.01
CA LYS A 3 -9.52 16.67 15.89
C LYS A 3 -7.99 16.73 15.98
N ARG A 4 -7.42 17.87 16.41
CA ARG A 4 -5.95 18.09 16.43
C ARG A 4 -5.20 17.17 17.41
N ASN A 5 -5.73 16.96 18.62
CA ASN A 5 -5.07 16.07 19.60
C ASN A 5 -5.05 14.61 19.16
N ASN A 6 -6.09 14.15 18.46
CA ASN A 6 -6.15 12.78 17.95
C ASN A 6 -5.25 12.58 16.72
N LYS A 7 -5.08 13.62 15.88
CA LYS A 7 -4.14 13.60 14.74
C LYS A 7 -2.69 13.44 15.21
N ARG A 8 -2.24 14.24 16.18
CA ARG A 8 -0.87 14.13 16.75
C ARG A 8 -0.57 12.75 17.35
N ARG A 9 -1.48 12.22 18.17
CA ARG A 9 -1.32 10.87 18.74
C ARG A 9 -1.26 9.77 17.68
N LYS A 10 -1.89 10.00 16.53
CA LYS A 10 -1.88 9.06 15.42
C LYS A 10 -0.56 9.10 14.65
N GLU A 11 0.00 10.29 14.46
CA GLU A 11 1.34 10.50 13.89
C GLU A 11 2.43 9.85 14.76
N GLU A 12 2.27 9.83 16.09
CA GLU A 12 3.21 9.18 17.01
C GLU A 12 3.23 7.64 16.92
N ILE A 13 2.13 7.02 16.49
CA ILE A 13 1.99 5.54 16.43
C ILE A 13 1.89 5.01 15.00
N SER A 14 1.99 5.88 13.99
CA SER A 14 1.93 5.49 12.59
C SER A 14 3.20 4.78 12.13
N GLU A 15 3.10 4.07 11.01
CA GLU A 15 4.25 3.42 10.38
C GLU A 15 5.30 4.45 9.95
N ASP A 16 6.57 4.11 10.12
CA ASP A 16 7.74 4.93 9.78
C ASP A 16 8.23 4.73 8.33
N TYR A 17 7.53 3.89 7.56
CA TYR A 17 7.79 3.60 6.16
C TYR A 17 6.57 3.81 5.27
N CYS A 18 6.79 4.20 4.02
CA CYS A 18 5.76 4.31 3.01
C CYS A 18 5.14 2.94 2.73
N PHE A 19 3.83 2.81 2.90
CA PHE A 19 3.15 1.54 2.64
C PHE A 19 3.19 1.12 1.17
N PHE A 20 3.54 2.03 0.25
CA PHE A 20 3.72 1.70 -1.17
C PHE A 20 5.13 1.20 -1.48
N CYS A 21 6.18 2.01 -1.26
CA CYS A 21 7.56 1.69 -1.65
C CYS A 21 8.44 1.12 -0.52
N LYS A 22 7.93 1.01 0.71
CA LYS A 22 8.65 0.47 1.89
C LYS A 22 9.82 1.30 2.39
N ASP A 23 10.12 2.44 1.78
CA ASP A 23 11.14 3.37 2.28
C ASP A 23 10.59 4.35 3.32
N GLY A 24 11.46 4.80 4.22
CA GLY A 24 11.21 5.91 5.14
C GLY A 24 11.27 7.28 4.46
N GLY A 25 11.26 8.36 5.26
CA GLY A 25 11.42 9.73 4.79
C GLY A 25 10.25 10.64 5.15
N GLU A 26 9.95 11.62 4.30
CA GLU A 26 8.82 12.53 4.53
C GLU A 26 7.49 11.86 4.15
N LEU A 27 6.70 11.54 5.17
CA LEU A 27 5.49 10.74 5.02
C LEU A 27 4.26 11.44 5.57
N ARG A 28 3.13 11.23 4.91
CA ARG A 28 1.81 11.60 5.41
C ARG A 28 1.04 10.39 5.89
N VAL A 29 0.43 10.52 7.07
CA VAL A 29 -0.48 9.50 7.65
C VAL A 29 -1.85 9.60 6.97
N CYS A 30 -2.41 8.45 6.58
CA CYS A 30 -3.80 8.36 6.12
C CYS A 30 -4.77 8.92 7.18
N ASP A 31 -5.77 9.73 6.83
CA ASP A 31 -6.72 10.31 7.81
C ASP A 31 -7.87 9.36 8.20
N PHE A 32 -7.98 8.20 7.54
CA PHE A 32 -9.02 7.21 7.86
C PHE A 32 -8.86 6.69 9.30
N ARG A 33 -9.98 6.52 10.01
CA ARG A 33 -9.98 6.13 11.43
C ARG A 33 -9.22 4.81 11.64
N ASN A 34 -8.28 4.81 12.58
CA ASN A 34 -7.43 3.66 12.95
C ASN A 34 -6.53 3.12 11.82
N CYS A 35 -6.39 3.83 10.70
CA CYS A 35 -5.41 3.48 9.67
C CYS A 35 -4.07 4.13 10.00
N LEU A 36 -3.03 3.32 10.23
CA LEU A 36 -1.69 3.78 10.60
C LEU A 36 -0.73 3.83 9.40
N LYS A 37 -1.24 3.62 8.19
CA LYS A 37 -0.47 3.62 6.95
C LYS A 37 0.00 5.03 6.58
N THR A 38 1.25 5.12 6.16
CA THR A 38 1.95 6.33 5.76
C THR A 38 2.40 6.26 4.30
N TYR A 39 2.57 7.43 3.66
CA TYR A 39 2.86 7.54 2.23
C TYR A 39 3.69 8.78 1.91
N HIS A 40 4.64 8.65 0.99
CA HIS A 40 5.21 9.82 0.31
C HIS A 40 4.18 10.45 -0.63
N ALA A 41 4.27 11.76 -0.85
CA ALA A 41 3.40 12.47 -1.80
C ALA A 41 3.49 11.86 -3.21
N ASN A 42 4.72 11.65 -3.71
CA ASN A 42 4.97 11.10 -5.04
C ASN A 42 4.39 9.69 -5.21
N CYS A 43 4.49 8.81 -4.19
CA CYS A 43 3.94 7.45 -4.25
C CYS A 43 2.41 7.40 -4.35
N VAL A 44 1.72 8.50 -4.07
CA VAL A 44 0.26 8.63 -4.23
C VAL A 44 -0.14 9.62 -5.31
N GLY A 45 0.82 10.04 -6.16
CA GLY A 45 0.59 10.96 -7.28
C GLY A 45 0.19 12.36 -6.83
N GLN A 46 0.78 12.85 -5.74
CA GLN A 46 0.59 14.20 -5.21
C GLN A 46 1.93 14.94 -5.15
N ASP A 47 1.90 16.27 -5.13
CA ASP A 47 3.08 17.11 -4.91
C ASP A 47 3.38 17.32 -3.41
N ASP A 48 4.55 17.88 -3.08
CA ASP A 48 5.02 18.06 -1.70
C ASP A 48 4.07 18.90 -0.80
N SER A 49 3.21 19.74 -1.38
CA SER A 49 2.19 20.46 -0.59
C SER A 49 1.22 19.51 0.10
N PHE A 50 1.04 18.30 -0.42
CA PHE A 50 0.22 17.23 0.16
C PHE A 50 0.64 16.88 1.58
N LEU A 51 1.94 16.91 1.88
CA LEU A 51 2.47 16.57 3.21
C LEU A 51 2.07 17.61 4.27
N LYS A 52 1.89 18.86 3.85
CA LYS A 52 1.57 20.00 4.72
C LYS A 52 0.07 20.31 4.74
N ASN A 53 -0.69 19.78 3.79
CA ASN A 53 -2.11 20.05 3.67
C ASN A 53 -2.92 19.34 4.78
N ASP A 54 -3.80 20.09 5.43
CA ASP A 54 -4.72 19.61 6.48
C ASP A 54 -6.06 19.06 5.95
N ASP A 55 -6.29 19.10 4.63
CA ASP A 55 -7.45 18.52 3.96
C ASP A 55 -7.56 17.03 4.22
N TYR A 56 -8.78 16.52 4.37
CA TYR A 56 -8.99 15.11 4.69
C TYR A 56 -8.60 14.19 3.52
N TRP A 57 -7.68 13.25 3.75
CA TRP A 57 -7.24 12.29 2.74
C TRP A 57 -7.24 10.84 3.24
N CYS A 58 -7.72 9.93 2.40
CA CYS A 58 -7.75 8.49 2.69
C CYS A 58 -6.96 7.71 1.65
N CYS A 59 -6.11 6.80 2.12
CA CYS A 59 -5.31 5.95 1.23
C CYS A 59 -6.14 4.93 0.45
N GLY A 60 -5.52 4.38 -0.60
CA GLY A 60 -6.16 3.44 -1.53
C GLY A 60 -6.76 2.19 -0.87
N SER A 61 -6.24 1.76 0.29
CA SER A 61 -6.72 0.58 1.00
C SER A 61 -8.19 0.67 1.45
N HIS A 62 -8.75 1.88 1.47
CA HIS A 62 -10.14 2.13 1.87
C HIS A 62 -11.12 2.19 0.70
N TYR A 63 -10.64 1.99 -0.53
CA TYR A 63 -11.46 2.03 -1.74
C TYR A 63 -11.15 0.84 -2.63
N CYS A 64 -12.19 0.28 -3.25
CA CYS A 64 -12.00 -0.71 -4.29
C CYS A 64 -11.24 -0.08 -5.47
N TYR A 65 -10.11 -0.67 -5.88
CA TYR A 65 -9.32 -0.12 -6.98
C TYR A 65 -10.05 -0.12 -8.33
N ILE A 66 -11.12 -0.91 -8.47
CA ILE A 66 -11.95 -1.01 -9.70
C ILE A 66 -13.12 -0.02 -9.66
N CYS A 67 -13.97 -0.10 -8.63
CA CYS A 67 -15.24 0.65 -8.59
C CYS A 67 -15.29 1.75 -7.53
N ARG A 68 -14.20 1.96 -6.78
CA ARG A 68 -14.05 2.94 -5.68
C ARG A 68 -15.02 2.77 -4.49
N ARG A 69 -15.89 1.76 -4.50
CA ARG A 69 -16.76 1.39 -3.35
C ARG A 69 -15.96 0.81 -2.19
N LYS A 70 -16.59 0.69 -1.02
CA LYS A 70 -15.98 0.11 0.19
C LYS A 70 -15.37 -1.29 -0.10
N PRO A 71 -14.08 -1.51 0.17
CA PRO A 71 -13.44 -2.79 -0.08
C PRO A 71 -13.86 -3.81 0.97
N LYS A 72 -13.78 -5.08 0.57
CA LYS A 72 -13.94 -6.25 1.45
C LYS A 72 -12.62 -6.98 1.63
N PHE A 73 -11.68 -6.89 0.69
CA PHE A 73 -10.37 -7.53 0.72
C PHE A 73 -9.27 -6.50 0.52
N MET A 74 -8.19 -6.59 1.29
CA MET A 74 -7.08 -5.63 1.26
C MET A 74 -5.75 -6.36 1.10
N CYS A 75 -4.90 -5.85 0.20
CA CYS A 75 -3.54 -6.37 0.05
C CYS A 75 -2.73 -6.08 1.32
N LEU A 76 -1.89 -7.03 1.72
CA LEU A 76 -0.98 -6.88 2.85
C LEU A 76 0.23 -6.01 2.53
N CYS A 77 0.66 -5.99 1.27
CA CYS A 77 1.89 -5.32 0.85
C CYS A 77 1.67 -4.03 0.08
N CYS A 78 0.44 -3.67 -0.30
CA CYS A 78 0.21 -2.43 -1.03
C CYS A 78 -1.19 -1.87 -0.81
N PRO A 79 -1.46 -0.64 -1.26
CA PRO A 79 -2.76 0.01 -1.05
C PRO A 79 -3.93 -0.63 -1.81
N LYS A 80 -3.67 -1.65 -2.65
CA LYS A 80 -4.69 -2.26 -3.50
C LYS A 80 -5.71 -3.02 -2.64
N ALA A 81 -6.97 -2.61 -2.75
CA ALA A 81 -8.09 -3.25 -2.08
C ALA A 81 -9.25 -3.47 -3.05
N VAL A 82 -10.08 -4.49 -2.84
CA VAL A 82 -11.20 -4.84 -3.73
C VAL A 82 -12.47 -5.11 -2.94
N CYS A 83 -13.63 -4.69 -3.47
CA CYS A 83 -14.93 -4.99 -2.86
C CYS A 83 -15.36 -6.43 -3.14
N GLY A 84 -16.40 -6.90 -2.46
CA GLY A 84 -16.92 -8.26 -2.68
C GLY A 84 -17.39 -8.50 -4.11
N ASN A 85 -17.97 -7.48 -4.76
CA ASN A 85 -18.53 -7.62 -6.11
C ASN A 85 -17.44 -7.67 -7.19
N CYS A 86 -16.34 -6.95 -6.99
CA CYS A 86 -15.22 -6.94 -7.93
C CYS A 86 -14.18 -8.03 -7.62
N TYR A 87 -14.37 -8.82 -6.57
CA TYR A 87 -13.40 -9.84 -6.14
C TYR A 87 -13.15 -10.89 -7.23
N GLN A 88 -14.20 -11.38 -7.90
CA GLN A 88 -14.07 -12.39 -8.95
C GLN A 88 -13.31 -11.86 -10.19
N GLY A 89 -13.38 -10.56 -10.47
CA GLY A 89 -12.63 -9.92 -11.55
C GLY A 89 -11.23 -9.42 -11.14
N ALA A 90 -10.86 -9.60 -9.88
CA ALA A 90 -9.56 -9.19 -9.37
C ALA A 90 -8.71 -10.43 -9.07
N VAL A 91 -7.51 -10.50 -9.65
CA VAL A 91 -6.51 -11.50 -9.23
C VAL A 91 -6.09 -11.15 -7.80
N PHE A 92 -6.57 -11.94 -6.85
CA PHE A 92 -6.35 -11.72 -5.42
C PHE A 92 -6.22 -13.06 -4.69
N ALA A 93 -5.05 -13.32 -4.11
CA ALA A 93 -4.78 -14.50 -3.30
C ALA A 93 -5.17 -14.23 -1.84
N ASN A 94 -6.19 -14.92 -1.32
CA ASN A 94 -6.61 -14.76 0.07
C ASN A 94 -5.68 -15.54 1.00
N VAL A 95 -5.20 -14.89 2.07
CA VAL A 95 -4.36 -15.54 3.09
C VAL A 95 -5.15 -15.75 4.38
N LYS A 96 -5.81 -14.68 4.87
CA LYS A 96 -6.56 -14.73 6.12
C LYS A 96 -7.73 -13.77 6.11
N ARG A 97 -8.95 -14.30 6.27
CA ARG A 97 -10.20 -13.52 6.35
C ARG A 97 -10.34 -12.57 5.16
N ASN A 98 -10.09 -11.29 5.40
CA ASN A 98 -10.20 -10.19 4.43
C ASN A 98 -8.85 -9.63 4.00
N LYS A 99 -7.75 -10.35 4.27
CA LYS A 99 -6.39 -9.94 3.92
C LYS A 99 -5.75 -10.98 3.02
N GLY A 100 -4.91 -10.51 2.11
CA GLY A 100 -4.16 -11.37 1.19
C GLY A 100 -3.23 -10.57 0.29
N PHE A 101 -2.92 -11.10 -0.88
CA PHE A 101 -2.06 -10.45 -1.87
C PHE A 101 -2.84 -10.14 -3.15
N CYS A 102 -2.64 -8.95 -3.69
CA CYS A 102 -3.08 -8.70 -5.07
C CYS A 102 -2.18 -9.47 -6.05
N GLY A 103 -2.60 -9.65 -7.30
CA GLY A 103 -1.82 -10.39 -8.29
C GLY A 103 -0.34 -9.98 -8.40
N HIS A 104 -0.05 -8.67 -8.34
CA HIS A 104 1.32 -8.16 -8.35
C HIS A 104 2.12 -8.60 -7.11
N CYS A 105 1.59 -8.34 -5.91
CA CYS A 105 2.27 -8.70 -4.67
C CYS A 105 2.35 -10.22 -4.45
N SER A 106 1.42 -10.98 -5.04
CA SER A 106 1.46 -12.44 -5.00
C SER A 106 2.60 -12.99 -5.86
N LYS A 107 2.83 -12.41 -7.05
CA LYS A 107 3.98 -12.76 -7.88
C LYS A 107 5.28 -12.47 -7.14
N LEU A 108 5.40 -11.27 -6.57
CA LEU A 108 6.63 -10.87 -5.89
C LEU A 108 6.91 -11.71 -4.63
N ALA A 109 5.87 -12.06 -3.85
CA ALA A 109 6.01 -12.98 -2.73
C ALA A 109 6.51 -14.37 -3.16
N PHE A 110 6.00 -14.89 -4.28
CA PHE A 110 6.46 -16.18 -4.84
C PHE A 110 7.94 -16.12 -5.27
N LEU A 111 8.36 -15.03 -5.92
CA LEU A 111 9.75 -14.86 -6.36
C LEU A 111 10.74 -14.81 -5.19
N ILE A 112 10.35 -14.20 -4.08
CA ILE A 112 11.14 -14.16 -2.84
C ILE A 112 11.26 -15.56 -2.22
N GLU A 113 10.17 -16.33 -2.17
CA GLU A 113 10.18 -17.69 -1.62
C GLU A 113 11.08 -18.64 -2.42
N GLU A 114 11.10 -18.51 -3.75
CA GLU A 114 11.92 -19.34 -4.65
C GLU A 114 13.37 -18.84 -4.80
N ASN A 115 13.72 -17.69 -4.18
CA ASN A 115 15.02 -17.02 -4.35
C ASN A 115 15.41 -16.88 -5.85
N ALA A 116 14.40 -16.60 -6.68
CA ALA A 116 14.52 -16.60 -8.13
C ALA A 116 15.19 -15.31 -8.62
N GLU A 117 16.26 -15.46 -9.42
CA GLU A 117 16.95 -14.33 -10.07
C GLU A 117 16.23 -13.85 -11.35
N VAL A 118 15.12 -14.50 -11.70
CA VAL A 118 14.40 -14.30 -12.97
C VAL A 118 12.91 -14.56 -12.77
N ASP A 119 12.04 -13.71 -13.32
CA ASP A 119 10.59 -13.89 -13.22
C ASP A 119 10.05 -14.91 -14.24
N SER A 120 8.74 -15.16 -14.20
CA SER A 120 8.07 -16.09 -15.13
C SER A 120 8.10 -15.63 -16.59
N ASP A 121 8.40 -14.36 -16.84
CA ASP A 121 8.46 -13.72 -18.15
C ASP A 121 9.92 -13.64 -18.67
N GLY A 122 10.90 -14.08 -17.86
CA GLY A 122 12.31 -14.13 -18.20
C GLY A 122 13.09 -12.85 -17.89
N GLU A 123 12.48 -11.90 -17.18
CA GLU A 123 13.13 -10.66 -16.75
C GLU A 123 13.97 -10.92 -15.50
N LYS A 124 15.20 -10.37 -15.47
CA LYS A 124 16.10 -10.51 -14.33
C LYS A 124 15.57 -9.70 -13.16
N ILE A 125 15.38 -10.38 -12.04
CA ILE A 125 14.98 -9.77 -10.76
C ILE A 125 16.27 -9.38 -10.04
N ASP A 126 16.63 -8.10 -10.10
CA ASP A 126 17.78 -7.60 -9.35
C ASP A 126 17.34 -6.95 -8.03
N MET A 127 17.20 -7.78 -7.00
CA MET A 127 16.88 -7.33 -5.64
C MET A 127 17.95 -6.39 -5.03
N LYS A 128 19.11 -6.19 -5.69
CA LYS A 128 20.17 -5.28 -5.23
C LYS A 128 20.18 -3.95 -5.99
N ASP A 129 19.40 -3.81 -7.06
CA ASP A 129 19.29 -2.56 -7.79
C ASP A 129 18.14 -1.71 -7.21
N PRO A 130 18.44 -0.62 -6.47
CA PRO A 130 17.44 0.23 -5.84
C PRO A 130 16.54 0.99 -6.84
N ASP A 131 16.87 0.97 -8.14
CA ASP A 131 16.04 1.57 -9.19
C ASP A 131 14.99 0.59 -9.75
N THR A 132 15.01 -0.69 -9.34
CA THR A 132 14.03 -1.69 -9.76
C THR A 132 12.85 -1.78 -8.77
N PHE A 133 11.64 -2.04 -9.28
CA PHE A 133 10.46 -2.14 -8.41
C PHE A 133 10.57 -3.29 -7.38
N GLU A 134 11.41 -4.29 -7.66
CA GLU A 134 11.56 -5.51 -6.89
C GLU A 134 12.39 -5.32 -5.62
N SER A 135 13.25 -4.29 -5.57
CA SER A 135 14.04 -3.95 -4.38
C SER A 135 13.19 -3.40 -3.23
N TYR A 136 11.96 -2.97 -3.53
CA TYR A 136 11.04 -2.37 -2.56
C TYR A 136 10.18 -3.40 -1.82
N PHE A 137 10.59 -4.67 -1.76
CA PHE A 137 9.82 -5.75 -1.16
C PHE A 137 10.56 -6.53 -0.08
#